data_AF-A0A2V2G2W6-F1
#
_entry.id   AF-A0A2V2G2W6-F1
#
_cell.length_a   1.000
_cell.length_b   1.000
_cell.length_c   1.000
_cell.angle_alpha   90.00
_cell.angle_beta   90.00
_cell.angle_gamma   90.00
#
_symmetry.space_group_name_H-M   'P 1'
#
loop_
_entity.id
_entity.type
_entity.pdbx_description
1 polymer ?
#
loop_
_entity_poly.entity_id
_entity_poly.type
_entity_poly.pdbx_seq_one_letter_code
_entity_poly.pdbx_strand_id
1 'polypeptide(L)'
;MSAFAVIAILYTALSFIFVTERTGLFWAGLSFFLAAAVFSCAVAVSEYTKRGTAFWIRLLFIIFSFMYLLTVLAVNIIFSFIFKSPVGTFISVQLLLLAIYIIIILMLFITKRMIKKSRAAHIRSL
;
A
#
# COMPACT_ATOMS: atom_id res chain seq x y z
N MET A 1 0.55 3.66 17.80
CA MET A 1 -0.33 3.67 16.60
C MET A 1 0.56 3.71 15.37
N SER A 2 0.39 2.80 14.41
CA SER A 2 1.19 2.82 13.18
C SER A 2 0.82 4.06 12.34
N ALA A 3 1.79 4.69 11.68
CA ALA A 3 1.56 5.89 10.84
C ALA A 3 0.45 5.66 9.80
N PHE A 4 0.32 4.42 9.31
CA PHE A 4 -0.74 3.98 8.41
C PHE A 4 -2.15 4.12 9.00
N ALA A 5 -2.33 3.85 10.30
CA ALA A 5 -3.62 4.00 10.96
C ALA A 5 -4.02 5.47 11.12
N VAL A 6 -3.05 6.36 11.39
CA VAL A 6 -3.31 7.80 11.49
C VAL A 6 -3.77 8.35 10.14
N ILE A 7 -3.08 7.98 9.06
CA ILE A 7 -3.43 8.39 7.68
C ILE A 7 -4.81 7.82 7.28
N ALA A 8 -5.11 6.58 7.69
CA ALA A 8 -6.41 5.98 7.44
C ALA A 8 -7.56 6.75 8.11
N ILE A 9 -7.38 7.10 9.38
CA ILE A 9 -8.36 7.86 10.16
C ILE A 9 -8.53 9.27 9.57
N LEU A 10 -7.42 9.95 9.26
CA LEU A 10 -7.44 11.31 8.71
C LEU A 10 -8.20 11.36 7.38
N TYR A 11 -7.93 10.40 6.50
CA TYR A 11 -8.60 10.31 5.21
C TYR A 11 -10.09 9.98 5.33
N THR A 12 -10.43 9.07 6.26
CA THR A 12 -11.83 8.70 6.53
C THR A 12 -12.61 9.92 7.04
N ALA A 13 -12.02 10.68 7.98
CA ALA A 13 -12.60 11.90 8.50
C ALA A 13 -12.76 12.98 7.42
N LEU A 14 -11.72 13.24 6.63
CA LEU A 14 -11.77 14.20 5.52
C LEU A 14 -12.81 13.81 4.47
N SER A 15 -12.88 12.53 4.11
CA SER A 15 -13.86 12.00 3.16
C SER A 15 -15.28 12.20 3.65
N PHE A 16 -15.54 11.97 4.94
CA PHE A 16 -16.88 12.19 5.53
C PHE A 16 -17.29 13.66 5.62
N ILE A 17 -16.32 14.57 5.82
CA ILE A 17 -16.59 16.01 5.94
C ILE A 17 -16.77 16.65 4.57
N PHE A 18 -15.94 16.31 3.57
CA PHE A 18 -15.93 16.99 2.27
C PHE A 18 -16.95 16.44 1.27
N VAL A 19 -17.42 15.20 1.42
CA VAL A 19 -18.32 14.58 0.44
C VAL A 19 -19.76 14.62 0.92
N THR A 20 -20.52 15.58 0.38
CA THR A 20 -21.94 15.77 0.65
C THR A 20 -22.83 14.75 -0.09
N GLU A 21 -22.46 14.32 -1.30
CA GLU A 21 -23.16 13.28 -2.06
C GLU A 21 -22.43 11.93 -1.98
N ARG A 22 -22.97 11.00 -1.19
CA ARG A 22 -22.40 9.65 -0.97
C ARG A 22 -22.77 8.70 -2.12
N THR A 23 -22.19 8.96 -3.28
CA THR A 23 -22.36 8.12 -4.48
C THR A 23 -21.60 6.79 -4.38
N GLY A 24 -21.85 5.85 -5.30
CA GLY A 24 -21.12 4.57 -5.36
C GLY A 24 -19.60 4.72 -5.50
N LEU A 25 -19.12 5.80 -6.15
CA LEU A 25 -17.68 6.09 -6.23
C LEU A 25 -17.05 6.37 -4.86
N PHE A 26 -17.77 7.10 -4.00
CA PHE A 26 -17.29 7.41 -2.65
C PHE A 26 -17.06 6.13 -1.84
N TRP A 27 -18.05 5.24 -1.82
CA TRP A 27 -17.96 3.96 -1.09
C TRP A 27 -16.91 3.02 -1.69
N ALA A 28 -16.81 2.95 -3.02
CA ALA A 28 -15.77 2.18 -3.68
C ALA A 28 -14.39 2.73 -3.31
N GLY A 29 -14.18 4.04 -3.42
CA GLY A 29 -12.91 4.67 -3.09
C GLY A 29 -12.50 4.51 -1.64
N LEU A 30 -13.45 4.69 -0.70
CA LEU A 30 -13.23 4.48 0.72
C LEU A 30 -12.80 3.02 1.01
N SER A 31 -13.50 2.06 0.41
CA SER A 31 -13.19 0.64 0.62
C SER A 31 -11.82 0.24 0.05
N PHE A 32 -11.45 0.71 -1.14
CA PHE A 32 -10.11 0.49 -1.70
C PHE A 32 -9.01 1.11 -0.84
N PHE A 33 -9.22 2.31 -0.33
CA PHE A 33 -8.23 2.97 0.52
C PHE A 33 -8.06 2.28 1.87
N LEU A 34 -9.16 1.85 2.50
CA LEU A 34 -9.11 1.04 3.73
C LEU A 34 -8.41 -0.30 3.48
N ALA A 35 -8.72 -0.99 2.37
CA ALA A 35 -8.07 -2.22 1.98
C ALA A 35 -6.55 -2.02 1.77
N ALA A 36 -6.16 -0.93 1.09
CA ALA A 36 -4.76 -0.55 0.90
C ALA A 36 -4.05 -0.33 2.24
N ALA A 37 -4.67 0.39 3.18
CA ALA A 37 -4.12 0.63 4.51
C ALA A 37 -3.92 -0.68 5.30
N VAL A 38 -4.90 -1.59 5.26
CA VAL A 38 -4.82 -2.90 5.90
C VAL A 38 -3.70 -3.74 5.27
N PHE A 39 -3.61 -3.79 3.94
CA PHE A 39 -2.55 -4.53 3.24
C PHE A 39 -1.16 -3.99 3.57
N SER A 40 -0.96 -2.68 3.51
CA SER A 40 0.29 -2.02 3.88
C SER A 40 0.67 -2.28 5.34
N CYS A 41 -0.31 -2.27 6.25
CA CYS A 41 -0.09 -2.61 7.66
C CYS A 41 0.33 -4.07 7.84
N ALA A 42 -0.35 -5.01 7.17
CA ALA A 42 -0.01 -6.44 7.22
C ALA A 42 1.42 -6.70 6.72
N VAL A 43 1.79 -6.08 5.59
CA VAL A 43 3.16 -6.15 5.05
C VAL A 43 4.17 -5.59 6.06
N ALA A 44 3.91 -4.41 6.61
CA ALA A 44 4.79 -3.80 7.61
C ALA A 44 4.96 -4.70 8.85
N VAL A 45 3.87 -5.18 9.44
CA VAL A 45 3.91 -6.07 10.62
C VAL A 45 4.71 -7.34 10.33
N SER A 46 4.53 -7.94 9.15
CA SER A 46 5.27 -9.15 8.73
C SER A 46 6.78 -8.95 8.64
N GLU A 47 7.23 -7.72 8.40
CA GLU A 47 8.64 -7.34 8.31
C GLU A 47 9.23 -6.93 9.66
N TYR A 48 8.44 -6.30 10.54
CA TYR A 48 8.85 -5.92 11.89
C TYR A 48 9.06 -7.11 12.83
N THR A 49 8.23 -8.15 12.71
CA THR A 49 8.33 -9.36 13.58
C THR A 49 9.55 -10.24 13.26
N LYS A 50 10.08 -10.19 12.03
CA LYS A 50 11.22 -11.04 11.63
C LYS A 50 12.55 -10.41 12.04
N ARG A 51 13.06 -10.71 13.25
CA ARG A 51 14.43 -10.37 13.69
C ARG A 51 15.46 -10.92 12.68
N GLY A 52 16.16 -10.06 11.95
CA GLY A 52 17.26 -10.47 11.04
C GLY A 52 17.23 -9.88 9.62
N THR A 53 16.26 -9.04 9.27
CA THR A 53 16.25 -8.36 7.97
C THR A 53 17.20 -7.18 7.90
N ALA A 54 17.92 -7.07 6.78
CA ALA A 54 18.70 -5.89 6.44
C ALA A 54 17.82 -4.63 6.51
N PHE A 55 18.27 -3.63 7.26
CA PHE A 55 17.56 -2.36 7.50
C PHE A 55 17.03 -1.73 6.20
N TRP A 56 17.84 -1.74 5.15
CA TRP A 56 17.50 -1.21 3.82
C TRP A 56 16.27 -1.86 3.19
N ILE A 57 16.11 -3.18 3.32
CA ILE A 57 14.96 -3.90 2.75
C ILE A 57 13.69 -3.55 3.50
N ARG A 58 13.75 -3.45 4.84
CA ARG A 58 12.61 -2.99 5.64
C ARG A 58 12.19 -1.57 5.28
N LEU A 59 13.16 -0.68 5.07
CA LEU A 59 12.91 0.69 4.65
C LEU A 59 12.19 0.72 3.29
N LEU A 60 12.63 -0.07 2.32
CA LEU A 60 11.98 -0.18 1.00
C LEU A 60 10.53 -0.67 1.12
N PHE A 61 10.26 -1.69 1.93
CA PHE A 61 8.88 -2.15 2.18
C PHE A 61 7.99 -1.03 2.71
N ILE A 62 8.48 -0.22 3.65
CA ILE A 62 7.73 0.91 4.22
C ILE A 62 7.50 2.01 3.17
N ILE A 63 8.55 2.39 2.42
CA ILE A 63 8.46 3.44 1.40
C ILE A 63 7.47 3.05 0.31
N PHE A 64 7.56 1.85 -0.26
CA PHE A 64 6.64 1.39 -1.30
C PHE A 64 5.21 1.26 -0.79
N SER A 65 5.02 0.82 0.46
CA SER A 65 3.69 0.78 1.10
C SER A 65 3.10 2.18 1.24
N PHE A 66 3.91 3.16 1.64
CA PHE A 66 3.47 4.55 1.79
C PHE A 66 3.16 5.21 0.44
N MET A 67 4.02 4.99 -0.56
CA MET A 67 3.77 5.47 -1.92
C MET A 67 2.49 4.90 -2.52
N TYR A 68 2.22 3.60 -2.30
CA TYR A 68 0.98 2.98 -2.75
C TYR A 68 -0.25 3.66 -2.13
N LEU A 69 -0.25 3.87 -0.81
CA LEU A 69 -1.33 4.57 -0.10
C LEU A 69 -1.56 5.99 -0.64
N LEU A 70 -0.49 6.76 -0.84
CA LEU A 70 -0.58 8.10 -1.44
C LEU A 70 -1.14 8.07 -2.86
N THR A 71 -0.76 7.05 -3.65
CA THR A 71 -1.24 6.90 -5.03
C THR A 71 -2.72 6.57 -5.07
N VAL A 72 -3.18 5.62 -4.22
CA VAL A 72 -4.61 5.28 -4.09
C VAL A 72 -5.41 6.51 -3.68
N LEU A 73 -4.90 7.31 -2.73
CA LEU A 73 -5.52 8.56 -2.29
C LEU A 73 -5.62 9.59 -3.41
N ALA A 74 -4.52 9.84 -4.13
CA ALA A 74 -4.49 10.78 -5.25
C ALA A 74 -5.45 10.36 -6.37
N VAL A 75 -5.45 9.07 -6.73
CA VAL A 75 -6.36 8.51 -7.74
C VAL A 75 -7.81 8.64 -7.28
N ASN A 76 -8.09 8.43 -5.99
CA ASN A 76 -9.44 8.59 -5.48
C ASN A 76 -9.92 10.05 -5.57
N ILE A 77 -9.07 11.02 -5.24
CA ILE A 77 -9.40 12.45 -5.40
C ILE A 77 -9.59 12.81 -6.88
N ILE A 78 -8.67 12.40 -7.76
CA ILE A 78 -8.72 12.77 -9.19
C ILE A 78 -9.96 12.15 -9.86
N PHE A 79 -10.21 10.86 -9.67
CA PHE A 79 -11.32 10.19 -10.36
C PHE A 79 -12.68 10.49 -9.74
N SER A 80 -12.75 10.64 -8.41
CA SER A 80 -14.02 10.93 -7.73
C SER A 80 -14.41 12.41 -7.80
N PHE A 81 -13.44 13.33 -7.74
CA PHE A 81 -13.72 14.77 -7.65
C PHE A 81 -13.56 15.51 -8.98
N ILE A 82 -12.53 15.17 -9.77
CA ILE A 82 -12.21 15.90 -11.01
C ILE A 82 -12.93 15.28 -12.21
N PHE A 83 -12.81 13.97 -12.41
CA PHE A 83 -13.31 13.31 -13.62
C PHE A 83 -14.76 12.82 -13.53
N LYS A 84 -15.32 12.65 -12.31
CA LYS A 84 -16.62 12.00 -12.08
C LYS A 84 -16.78 10.71 -12.91
N SER A 85 -15.71 9.94 -13.00
CA SER A 85 -15.58 8.80 -13.91
C SER A 85 -16.58 7.70 -13.54
N PRO A 86 -17.12 6.92 -14.48
CA PRO A 86 -17.96 5.78 -14.13
C PRO A 86 -17.24 4.79 -13.21
N VAL A 87 -17.99 4.23 -12.25
CA VAL A 87 -17.47 3.36 -11.18
C VAL A 87 -16.64 2.20 -11.73
N GLY A 88 -17.01 1.64 -12.90
CA GLY A 88 -16.27 0.54 -13.52
C GLY A 88 -14.83 0.89 -13.92
N THR A 89 -14.61 2.07 -14.50
CA THR A 89 -13.27 2.55 -14.87
C THR A 89 -12.45 2.84 -13.62
N PHE A 90 -13.07 3.43 -12.60
CA PHE A 90 -12.45 3.68 -11.30
C PHE A 90 -11.95 2.39 -10.64
N ILE A 91 -12.79 1.36 -10.58
CA ILE A 91 -12.44 0.05 -10.01
C ILE A 91 -11.27 -0.58 -10.79
N SER A 92 -11.31 -0.51 -12.12
CA SER A 92 -10.28 -1.10 -12.98
C SER A 92 -8.90 -0.46 -12.73
N VAL A 93 -8.84 0.86 -12.56
CA VAL A 93 -7.60 1.58 -12.24
C VAL A 93 -7.08 1.20 -10.85
N GLN A 94 -7.96 1.09 -9.85
CA GLN A 94 -7.57 0.66 -8.50
C GLN A 94 -7.05 -0.78 -8.46
N LEU A 95 -7.67 -1.69 -9.22
CA LEU A 95 -7.19 -3.06 -9.36
C LEU A 95 -5.82 -3.13 -10.06
N LEU A 96 -5.60 -2.32 -11.09
CA LEU A 96 -4.30 -2.22 -11.76
C LEU A 96 -3.21 -1.73 -10.78
N LEU A 97 -3.50 -0.70 -10.00
CA LEU A 97 -2.59 -0.18 -8.98
C LEU A 97 -2.26 -1.22 -7.90
N LEU A 98 -3.27 -1.97 -7.45
CA LEU A 98 -3.08 -3.07 -6.51
C LEU A 98 -2.17 -4.16 -7.10
N ALA A 99 -2.38 -4.54 -8.37
CA ALA A 99 -1.56 -5.54 -9.04
C ALA A 99 -0.08 -5.11 -9.13
N ILE A 100 0.17 -3.85 -9.53
CA ILE A 100 1.53 -3.29 -9.58
C ILE A 100 2.18 -3.32 -8.19
N TYR A 101 1.44 -2.89 -7.15
CA TYR A 101 1.95 -2.91 -5.79
C TYR A 101 2.31 -4.34 -5.32
N ILE A 102 1.45 -5.32 -5.58
CA ILE A 102 1.71 -6.73 -5.24
C ILE A 102 2.99 -7.21 -5.94
N ILE A 103 3.17 -6.92 -7.22
CA ILE A 103 4.38 -7.32 -7.97
C ILE A 103 5.65 -6.74 -7.33
N ILE A 104 5.63 -5.45 -6.95
CA ILE A 104 6.76 -4.78 -6.31
C ILE A 104 7.08 -5.43 -4.95
N ILE A 105 6.08 -5.66 -4.11
CA ILE A 105 6.21 -6.32 -2.81
C ILE A 105 6.79 -7.73 -2.97
N LEU A 106 6.32 -8.47 -3.97
CA LEU A 106 6.77 -9.83 -4.25
C LEU A 106 8.23 -9.85 -4.73
N MET A 107 8.64 -8.90 -5.57
CA MET A 107 10.05 -8.70 -5.94
C MET A 107 10.92 -8.38 -4.71
N LEU A 108 10.47 -7.50 -3.81
CA LEU A 108 11.21 -7.20 -2.58
C LEU A 108 11.36 -8.45 -1.68
N PHE A 109 10.33 -9.30 -1.61
CA PHE A 109 10.41 -10.58 -0.89
C PHE A 109 11.43 -11.55 -1.53
N ILE A 110 11.47 -11.65 -2.86
CA ILE A 110 12.43 -12.49 -3.58
C ILE A 110 13.85 -11.98 -3.33
N THR A 111 14.09 -10.68 -3.50
CA THR A 111 15.39 -10.03 -3.26
C THR A 111 15.88 -10.28 -1.83
N LYS A 112 14.98 -10.16 -0.85
CA LYS A 112 15.26 -10.50 0.55
C LYS A 112 15.71 -11.95 0.73
N ARG A 113 15.04 -12.91 0.08
CA ARG A 113 15.43 -14.33 0.13
C ARG A 113 16.80 -14.55 -0.52
N MET A 114 17.08 -13.92 -1.65
CA MET A 114 18.36 -14.03 -2.34
C MET A 114 19.53 -13.48 -1.51
N ILE A 115 19.36 -12.29 -0.90
CA ILE A 115 20.39 -11.69 -0.04
C ILE A 115 20.67 -12.59 1.17
N LYS A 116 19.64 -13.16 1.79
CA LYS A 116 19.83 -14.10 2.92
C LYS A 116 20.60 -15.36 2.48
N LYS A 117 20.27 -15.91 1.30
CA LYS A 117 20.96 -17.08 0.74
C LYS A 117 22.42 -16.79 0.39
N SER A 118 22.70 -15.66 -0.25
CA SER A 118 24.04 -15.21 -0.61
C SER A 118 24.92 -15.02 0.63
N ARG A 119 24.39 -14.35 1.67
CA ARG A 119 25.12 -14.15 2.93
C ARG A 119 25.45 -15.46 3.65
N ALA A 120 24.51 -16.42 3.65
CA ALA A 120 24.74 -17.74 4.23
C ALA A 120 25.78 -18.56 3.46
N ALA A 121 25.82 -18.43 2.13
CA ALA A 121 26.83 -19.09 1.31
C ALA A 121 28.25 -18.51 1.55
N HIS A 122 28.37 -17.18 1.68
CA HIS A 122 29.65 -16.52 1.92
C HIS A 122 30.26 -16.87 3.29
N ILE A 123 29.45 -17.04 4.34
CA ILE A 123 29.94 -17.46 5.66
C ILE A 123 30.46 -18.90 5.64
N ARG A 124 29.94 -19.78 4.78
CA ARG A 124 30.43 -21.17 4.66
C ARG A 124 31.71 -21.32 3.84
N SER A 125 32.09 -20.29 3.08
CA SER A 125 33.32 -20.28 2.28
C SER A 125 34.52 -19.64 3.01
N LEU A 126 34.30 -19.14 4.23
CA LEU A 126 35.31 -18.65 5.18
C LEU A 126 35.59 -19.75 6.21
#